data_AF-I6YLI9-F1
#
_entry.id   AF-I6YLI9-F1
#
_cell.length_a   1.000
_cell.length_b   1.000
_cell.length_c   1.000
_cell.angle_alpha   90.00
_cell.angle_beta   90.00
_cell.angle_gamma   90.00
#
_symmetry.space_group_name_H-M   'P 1'
#
loop_
_entity.id
_entity.type
_entity.pdbx_description
1 polymer ?
#
loop_
_entity_poly.entity_id
_entity_poly.type
_entity_poly.pdbx_seq_one_letter_code
_entity_poly.pdbx_strand_id
1 'polypeptide(L)'
;MIGSVASLGPWGGSIAYFIGPPLWIRNIAQLKATRDCYVALDARVTNNKLLACGWKSDNSTLHFYLYSTKPNSSISLVKTLEIKPTQTSSGAEERAFSVKFLFGSHADLKVNRWTLVSNKWVEQEGKIFDLTGFCKSTSLSSFSGSGTKALTCKWGELEGQQETWQAFTQ
;
A
#
# COMPACT_ATOMS: atom_id res chain seq x y z
N MET A 1 30.18 -13.18 53.85
CA MET A 1 30.68 -12.04 53.06
C MET A 1 30.93 -12.53 51.63
N ILE A 2 30.31 -11.84 50.67
CA ILE A 2 30.75 -11.49 49.30
C ILE A 2 31.88 -12.36 48.70
N GLY A 3 31.79 -12.90 47.48
CA GLY A 3 30.81 -12.59 46.46
C GLY A 3 31.06 -13.28 45.12
N SER A 4 30.08 -13.01 44.26
CA SER A 4 29.89 -13.46 42.90
C SER A 4 31.06 -13.14 41.98
N VAL A 5 31.42 -14.11 41.14
CA VAL A 5 31.95 -13.87 39.80
C VAL A 5 31.01 -14.55 38.82
N ALA A 6 29.97 -13.82 38.41
CA ALA A 6 29.23 -14.14 37.21
C ALA A 6 30.07 -13.65 36.03
N SER A 7 30.56 -14.58 35.22
CA SER A 7 31.25 -14.29 33.98
C SER A 7 30.32 -13.55 33.03
N LEU A 8 30.68 -12.31 32.72
CA LEU A 8 30.05 -11.50 31.69
C LEU A 8 30.52 -11.98 30.30
N GLY A 9 29.59 -12.57 29.55
CA GLY A 9 29.59 -12.58 28.08
C GLY A 9 30.12 -13.85 27.39
N PRO A 10 29.68 -14.12 26.14
CA PRO A 10 28.84 -13.30 25.30
C PRO A 10 27.39 -13.79 25.34
N TRP A 11 26.47 -12.87 25.63
CA TRP A 11 25.09 -13.04 25.20
C TRP A 11 25.14 -13.03 23.68
N GLY A 12 25.10 -14.21 23.07
CA GLY A 12 24.72 -14.42 21.68
C GLY A 12 23.26 -14.02 21.53
N GLY A 13 23.00 -12.73 21.69
CA GLY A 13 21.75 -12.11 21.36
C GLY A 13 21.58 -12.31 19.87
N SER A 14 20.68 -13.21 19.51
CA SER A 14 20.02 -13.20 18.23
C SER A 14 19.68 -11.75 17.91
N ILE A 15 20.50 -11.14 17.06
CA ILE A 15 20.11 -9.90 16.39
C ILE A 15 18.96 -10.38 15.52
N ALA A 16 17.75 -10.24 16.07
CA ALA A 16 16.55 -10.27 15.29
C ALA A 16 16.82 -9.33 14.12
N TYR A 17 16.94 -9.92 12.93
CA TYR A 17 16.85 -9.22 11.67
C TYR A 17 15.44 -8.63 11.64
N PHE A 18 15.23 -7.53 12.37
CA PHE A 18 14.22 -6.55 12.03
C PHE A 18 14.70 -5.94 10.70
N ILE A 19 14.49 -6.68 9.63
CA ILE A 19 14.33 -6.15 8.28
C ILE A 19 12.98 -5.42 8.32
N GLY A 20 12.92 -4.35 9.11
CA GLY A 20 11.98 -3.29 8.84
C GLY A 20 12.31 -2.80 7.42
N PRO A 21 11.31 -2.57 6.56
CA PRO A 21 11.58 -2.03 5.24
C PRO A 21 12.43 -0.77 5.39
N PRO A 22 13.47 -0.58 4.55
CA PRO A 22 14.37 0.56 4.69
C PRO A 22 13.54 1.85 4.72
N LEU A 23 13.65 2.58 5.84
CA LEU A 23 12.87 3.78 6.19
C LEU A 23 13.09 4.97 5.22
N TRP A 24 13.71 4.77 4.05
CA TRP A 24 14.21 5.84 3.21
C TRP A 24 14.02 5.60 1.71
N ILE A 25 13.02 4.82 1.28
CA ILE A 25 12.64 4.84 -0.14
C ILE A 25 11.93 6.18 -0.39
N ARG A 26 12.66 7.14 -0.95
CA ARG A 26 12.18 8.52 -1.17
C ARG A 26 11.69 8.76 -2.59
N ASN A 27 12.13 7.93 -3.54
CA ASN A 27 11.83 8.06 -4.96
C ASN A 27 11.35 6.72 -5.55
N ILE A 28 10.46 6.80 -6.53
CA ILE A 28 9.90 5.67 -7.29
C ILE A 28 10.97 4.80 -7.96
N ALA A 29 12.10 5.35 -8.38
CA ALA A 29 13.19 4.58 -9.00
C ALA A 29 13.79 3.54 -8.03
N GLN A 30 14.03 3.94 -6.78
CA GLN A 30 14.53 3.04 -5.72
C GLN A 30 13.50 1.97 -5.37
N LEU A 31 12.21 2.34 -5.38
CA LEU A 31 11.11 1.41 -5.14
C LEU A 31 11.09 0.32 -6.22
N LYS A 32 11.14 0.72 -7.49
CA LYS A 32 11.16 -0.21 -8.65
C LYS A 32 12.39 -1.11 -8.71
N ALA A 33 13.53 -0.65 -8.20
CA ALA A 33 14.73 -1.47 -8.15
C ALA A 33 14.53 -2.69 -7.23
N THR A 34 13.86 -2.50 -6.09
CA THR A 34 13.77 -3.48 -5.01
C THR A 34 12.43 -4.22 -4.93
N ARG A 35 11.37 -3.68 -5.54
CA ARG A 35 9.99 -4.14 -5.39
C ARG A 35 9.25 -4.24 -6.70
N ASP A 36 8.27 -5.14 -6.73
CA ASP A 36 7.24 -5.17 -7.76
C ASP A 36 6.02 -4.40 -7.24
N CYS A 37 5.56 -3.42 -8.01
CA CYS A 37 4.49 -2.52 -7.62
C CYS A 37 3.28 -2.64 -8.55
N TYR A 38 2.09 -2.58 -7.96
CA TYR A 38 0.81 -2.71 -8.63
C TYR A 38 -0.09 -1.52 -8.27
N VAL A 39 -0.91 -1.06 -9.20
CA VAL A 39 -1.77 0.11 -8.99
C VAL A 39 -3.05 -0.32 -8.29
N ALA A 40 -3.12 -0.08 -6.97
CA ALA A 40 -4.30 -0.39 -6.15
C ALA A 40 -5.38 0.71 -6.25
N LEU A 41 -4.98 1.97 -6.45
CA LEU A 41 -5.92 3.08 -6.67
C LEU A 41 -5.31 4.12 -7.61
N ASP A 42 -6.05 4.52 -8.65
CA ASP A 42 -5.65 5.59 -9.58
C ASP A 42 -6.48 6.85 -9.33
N ALA A 43 -5.94 7.77 -8.53
CA ALA A 43 -6.58 9.03 -8.14
C ALA A 43 -6.26 10.13 -9.16
N ARG A 44 -6.75 9.95 -10.40
CA ARG A 44 -6.45 10.81 -11.56
C ARG A 44 -6.68 12.30 -11.30
N VAL A 45 -7.74 12.64 -10.57
CA VAL A 45 -8.09 14.03 -10.21
C VAL A 45 -6.94 14.74 -9.49
N THR A 46 -6.22 14.02 -8.61
CA THR A 46 -5.10 14.59 -7.84
C THR A 46 -3.73 14.25 -8.41
N ASN A 47 -3.65 13.57 -9.56
CA ASN A 47 -2.39 13.08 -10.13
C ASN A 47 -1.61 12.21 -9.14
N ASN A 48 -2.32 11.40 -8.36
CA ASN A 48 -1.74 10.49 -7.37
C ASN A 48 -2.18 9.05 -7.63
N LYS A 49 -1.31 8.11 -7.27
CA LYS A 49 -1.57 6.67 -7.34
C LYS A 49 -1.21 6.04 -6.01
N LEU A 50 -2.08 5.15 -5.53
CA LEU A 50 -1.77 4.26 -4.44
C LEU A 50 -1.17 2.98 -5.03
N LEU A 51 0.09 2.73 -4.73
CA LEU A 51 0.83 1.57 -5.20
C LEU A 51 0.88 0.53 -4.09
N ALA A 52 0.50 -0.71 -4.39
CA ALA A 52 0.75 -1.86 -3.55
C ALA A 52 2.05 -2.52 -4.03
N CYS A 53 3.08 -2.54 -3.19
CA CYS A 53 4.41 -3.03 -3.56
C CYS A 53 4.86 -4.16 -2.65
N GLY A 54 5.18 -5.31 -3.24
CA GLY A 54 5.78 -6.47 -2.58
C GLY A 54 7.27 -6.59 -2.88
N TRP A 55 8.00 -7.39 -2.11
CA TRP A 55 9.39 -7.67 -2.43
C TRP A 55 9.46 -8.58 -3.65
N LYS A 56 10.42 -8.32 -4.55
CA LYS A 56 10.63 -9.18 -5.73
C LYS A 56 10.93 -10.64 -5.37
N SER A 57 11.58 -10.85 -4.22
CA SER A 57 11.92 -12.16 -3.68
C SER A 57 10.74 -12.85 -2.98
N ASP A 58 9.81 -12.08 -2.43
CA ASP A 58 8.66 -12.57 -1.69
C ASP A 58 7.53 -11.52 -1.71
N ASN A 59 6.49 -11.79 -2.49
CA ASN A 59 5.32 -10.91 -2.60
C ASN A 59 4.30 -11.15 -1.47
N SER A 60 4.62 -11.94 -0.44
CA SER A 60 3.71 -12.27 0.66
C SER A 60 3.25 -11.04 1.46
N THR A 61 4.12 -10.05 1.63
CA THR A 61 3.82 -8.83 2.39
C THR A 61 3.82 -7.62 1.47
N LEU A 62 2.65 -7.00 1.30
CA LEU A 62 2.49 -5.76 0.55
C LEU A 62 2.66 -4.54 1.44
N HIS A 63 3.32 -3.53 0.89
CA HIS A 63 3.39 -2.20 1.47
C HIS A 63 2.76 -1.19 0.51
N PHE A 64 1.99 -0.25 1.06
CA PHE A 64 1.25 0.72 0.26
C PHE A 64 1.98 2.06 0.22
N TYR A 65 2.21 2.59 -0.97
CA TYR A 65 2.89 3.86 -1.18
C TYR A 65 2.00 4.82 -1.96
N LEU A 66 1.97 6.07 -1.54
CA LEU A 66 1.42 7.15 -2.35
C LEU A 66 2.51 7.69 -3.27
N TYR A 67 2.22 7.71 -4.57
CA TYR A 67 3.08 8.24 -5.61
C TYR A 67 2.35 9.34 -6.37
N SER A 68 3.00 10.47 -6.61
CA SER A 68 2.45 11.52 -7.48
C SER A 68 3.01 11.36 -8.89
N THR A 69 2.20 11.51 -9.93
CA THR A 69 2.68 11.45 -11.32
C THR A 69 3.37 12.74 -11.78
N LYS A 70 3.52 13.73 -10.89
CA LYS A 70 4.23 14.99 -11.16
C LYS A 70 5.75 14.76 -11.19
N PRO A 71 6.51 15.49 -12.01
CA PRO A 71 7.98 15.40 -12.02
C PRO A 71 8.55 15.71 -10.62
N ASN A 72 9.62 14.99 -10.24
CA ASN A 72 10.28 15.07 -8.91
C ASN A 72 9.39 14.70 -7.71
N SER A 73 8.33 13.94 -7.93
CA SER A 73 7.46 13.44 -6.86
C SER A 73 8.22 12.54 -5.89
N SER A 74 8.11 12.83 -4.60
CA SER A 74 8.43 11.87 -3.54
C SER A 74 7.38 10.77 -3.47
N ILE A 75 7.78 9.59 -2.99
CA ILE A 75 6.84 8.57 -2.55
C ILE A 75 6.72 8.59 -1.03
N SER A 76 5.53 8.22 -0.53
CA SER A 76 5.26 8.19 0.91
C SER A 76 4.57 6.90 1.31
N LEU A 77 5.07 6.24 2.37
CA LEU A 77 4.49 5.00 2.88
C LEU A 77 3.16 5.28 3.61
N VAL A 78 2.11 4.61 3.18
CA VAL A 78 0.73 4.75 3.67
C VAL A 78 0.43 3.66 4.68
N LYS A 79 -0.15 4.05 5.82
CA LYS A 79 -0.62 3.10 6.84
C LYS A 79 -2.11 2.85 6.73
N THR A 80 -2.90 3.90 6.65
CA THR A 80 -4.36 3.80 6.72
C THR A 80 -5.01 4.63 5.64
N LEU A 81 -6.12 4.13 5.11
CA LEU A 81 -7.01 4.86 4.23
C LEU A 81 -8.38 5.00 4.88
N GLU A 82 -8.87 6.22 4.95
CA GLU A 82 -10.18 6.56 5.48
C GLU A 82 -11.05 7.10 4.34
N ILE A 83 -12.23 6.49 4.17
CA ILE A 83 -13.20 6.92 3.18
C ILE A 83 -14.16 7.89 3.84
N LYS A 84 -14.01 9.19 3.54
CA LYS A 84 -14.88 10.22 4.11
C LYS A 84 -16.18 10.30 3.30
N PRO A 85 -17.35 10.27 3.96
CA PRO A 85 -18.62 10.50 3.28
C PRO A 85 -18.58 11.89 2.65
N THR A 86 -18.88 11.97 1.35
CA THR A 86 -18.81 13.24 0.64
C THR A 86 -20.12 13.98 0.89
N GLN A 87 -20.11 15.02 1.73
CA GLN A 87 -21.22 15.96 1.81
C GLN A 87 -21.23 16.82 0.55
N THR A 88 -21.74 16.30 -0.56
CA THR A 88 -22.02 17.11 -1.75
C THR A 88 -23.50 16.97 -2.09
N SER A 89 -24.25 18.01 -1.74
CA SER A 89 -25.67 18.24 -2.00
C SER A 89 -26.01 18.45 -3.49
N SER A 90 -25.14 18.03 -4.41
CA SER A 90 -25.35 18.26 -5.84
C SER A 90 -24.56 17.26 -6.69
N GLY A 91 -25.14 16.08 -6.97
CA GLY A 91 -24.83 15.23 -8.14
C GLY A 91 -23.36 14.96 -8.53
N ALA A 92 -22.38 15.19 -7.66
CA ALA A 92 -20.98 15.27 -8.06
C ALA A 92 -20.31 13.89 -7.97
N GLU A 93 -19.77 13.47 -9.11
CA GLU A 93 -19.16 12.16 -9.41
C GLU A 93 -17.76 11.95 -8.80
N GLU A 94 -17.44 12.62 -7.69
CA GLU A 94 -16.11 12.57 -7.08
C GLU A 94 -16.21 12.24 -5.58
N ARG A 95 -15.30 11.40 -5.09
CA ARG A 95 -15.18 11.11 -3.65
C ARG A 95 -13.81 11.46 -3.11
N ALA A 96 -13.80 11.91 -1.86
CA ALA A 96 -12.59 12.26 -1.13
C ALA A 96 -12.14 11.11 -0.18
N PHE A 97 -10.85 10.82 -0.20
CA PHE A 97 -10.16 9.83 0.62
C PHE A 97 -9.12 10.51 1.46
N SER A 98 -9.14 10.25 2.76
CA SER A 98 -8.10 10.69 3.68
C SER A 98 -7.08 9.57 3.80
N VAL A 99 -5.83 9.86 3.45
CA VAL A 99 -4.73 8.92 3.52
C VAL A 99 -3.81 9.33 4.63
N LYS A 100 -3.58 8.44 5.60
CA LYS A 100 -2.66 8.70 6.71
C LYS A 100 -1.41 7.87 6.53
N PHE A 101 -0.28 8.58 6.53
CA PHE A 101 1.03 8.02 6.32
C PHE A 101 1.54 7.36 7.59
N LEU A 102 2.48 6.42 7.43
CA LEU A 102 3.12 5.79 8.59
C LEU A 102 3.84 6.83 9.48
N PHE A 103 4.31 7.93 8.88
CA PHE A 103 5.09 8.98 9.54
C PHE A 103 4.33 10.31 9.72
N GLY A 104 3.15 10.25 10.34
CA GLY A 104 2.50 11.40 10.98
C GLY A 104 1.81 12.42 10.06
N SER A 105 2.02 12.37 8.76
CA SER A 105 1.29 13.21 7.81
C SER A 105 -0.05 12.58 7.40
N HIS A 106 -0.93 13.41 6.85
CA HIS A 106 -2.13 12.98 6.12
C HIS A 106 -2.21 13.72 4.78
N ALA A 107 -2.89 13.12 3.81
CA ALA A 107 -3.17 13.73 2.52
C ALA A 107 -4.60 13.38 2.09
N ASP A 108 -5.32 14.36 1.56
CA ASP A 108 -6.62 14.12 0.95
C ASP A 108 -6.43 13.84 -0.55
N LEU A 109 -6.99 12.73 -1.01
CA LEU A 109 -7.05 12.33 -2.41
C LEU A 109 -8.48 12.44 -2.91
N LYS A 110 -8.65 12.90 -4.15
CA LYS A 110 -9.93 12.83 -4.86
C LYS A 110 -9.85 11.76 -5.93
N VAL A 111 -10.85 10.90 -6.00
CA VAL A 111 -11.02 9.94 -7.09
C VAL A 111 -12.34 10.20 -7.79
N ASN A 112 -12.37 9.90 -9.08
CA ASN A 112 -13.59 10.00 -9.88
C ASN A 112 -14.48 8.75 -9.66
N ARG A 113 -15.73 8.85 -10.08
CA ARG A 113 -16.74 7.79 -9.98
C ARG A 113 -16.32 6.47 -10.61
N TRP A 114 -15.62 6.50 -11.74
CA TRP A 114 -15.17 5.29 -12.42
C TRP A 114 -14.17 4.49 -11.59
N THR A 115 -13.27 5.16 -10.87
CA THR A 115 -12.35 4.53 -9.92
C THR A 115 -13.10 3.93 -8.72
N LEU A 116 -14.26 4.47 -8.34
CA LEU A 116 -15.10 3.91 -7.26
C LEU A 116 -15.73 2.59 -7.69
N VAL A 117 -16.32 2.55 -8.89
CA VAL A 117 -16.98 1.35 -9.42
C VAL A 117 -15.98 0.21 -9.62
N SER A 118 -14.73 0.53 -9.97
CA SER A 118 -13.68 -0.48 -10.17
C SER A 118 -13.08 -1.03 -8.87
N ASN A 119 -13.28 -0.38 -7.72
CA ASN A 119 -12.69 -0.78 -6.44
C ASN A 119 -13.78 -0.94 -5.38
N LYS A 120 -14.25 -2.17 -5.16
CA LYS A 120 -15.46 -2.42 -4.35
C LYS A 120 -15.29 -2.08 -2.87
N TRP A 121 -14.09 -2.20 -2.31
CA TRP A 121 -13.85 -1.79 -0.92
C TRP A 121 -14.02 -0.28 -0.72
N VAL A 122 -13.92 0.49 -1.80
CA VAL A 122 -14.10 1.94 -1.80
C VAL A 122 -15.56 2.37 -1.66
N GLU A 123 -16.50 1.44 -1.88
CA GLU A 123 -17.93 1.70 -1.71
C GLU A 123 -18.37 1.73 -0.24
N GLN A 124 -17.52 1.26 0.69
CA GLN A 124 -17.82 1.20 2.13
C GLN A 124 -17.57 2.55 2.81
N GLU A 125 -18.50 3.49 2.65
CA GLU A 125 -18.42 4.83 3.24
C GLU A 125 -18.26 4.83 4.76
N GLY A 126 -17.48 5.78 5.29
CA GLY A 126 -17.24 5.92 6.73
C GLY A 126 -16.30 4.87 7.33
N LYS A 127 -15.73 3.99 6.49
CA LYS A 127 -14.81 2.95 6.95
C LYS A 127 -13.36 3.39 6.91
N ILE A 128 -12.61 2.93 7.89
CA ILE A 128 -11.15 3.05 7.98
C ILE A 128 -10.54 1.70 7.65
N PHE A 129 -9.62 1.68 6.69
CA PHE A 129 -8.86 0.51 6.28
C PHE A 129 -7.42 0.63 6.75
N ASP A 130 -6.96 -0.35 7.53
CA ASP A 130 -5.53 -0.53 7.79
C ASP A 130 -4.90 -1.26 6.61
N LEU A 131 -4.01 -0.56 5.90
CA LEU A 131 -3.35 -1.08 4.71
C LEU A 131 -2.20 -2.02 5.04
N THR A 132 -1.72 -2.05 6.29
CA THR A 132 -0.55 -2.84 6.74
C THR A 132 -0.79 -4.36 6.62
N GLY A 133 -2.04 -4.79 6.52
CA GLY A 133 -2.43 -6.18 6.28
C GLY A 133 -3.71 -6.29 5.45
N PHE A 134 -3.95 -5.32 4.55
CA PHE A 134 -5.22 -5.23 3.81
C PHE A 134 -5.46 -6.44 2.93
N CYS A 135 -4.44 -6.91 2.21
CA CYS A 135 -4.54 -8.17 1.46
C CYS A 135 -4.25 -9.34 2.40
N LYS A 136 -5.27 -10.16 2.69
CA LYS A 136 -5.13 -11.42 3.44
C LYS A 136 -4.39 -12.48 2.64
N SER A 137 -4.61 -12.49 1.33
CA SER A 137 -3.93 -13.39 0.40
C SER A 137 -3.67 -12.67 -0.91
N THR A 138 -2.50 -12.93 -1.48
CA THR A 138 -2.07 -12.36 -2.75
C THR A 138 -1.63 -13.47 -3.69
N SER A 139 -2.01 -13.37 -4.96
CA SER A 139 -1.52 -14.27 -6.01
C SER A 139 -1.15 -13.48 -7.26
N LEU A 140 -0.09 -13.90 -7.95
CA LEU A 140 0.27 -13.34 -9.25
C LEU A 140 -0.55 -14.03 -10.32
N SER A 141 -1.29 -13.24 -11.09
CA SER A 141 -1.92 -13.70 -12.32
C SER A 141 -1.11 -13.22 -13.53
N SER A 142 -0.99 -14.09 -14.52
CA SER A 142 -0.36 -13.76 -15.80
C SER A 142 -1.47 -13.49 -16.80
N PHE A 143 -1.51 -12.30 -17.40
CA PHE A 143 -2.39 -12.06 -18.52
C PHE A 143 -1.82 -12.78 -19.74
N SER A 144 -2.56 -13.72 -20.31
CA SER A 144 -2.11 -14.50 -21.47
C SER A 144 -1.88 -13.56 -22.67
N GLY A 145 -0.63 -13.52 -23.16
CA GLY A 145 -0.29 -12.87 -24.43
C GLY A 145 0.51 -11.57 -24.36
N SER A 146 0.56 -10.85 -23.24
CA SER A 146 1.24 -9.54 -23.14
C SER A 146 2.41 -9.48 -22.13
N GLY A 147 2.66 -10.55 -21.37
CA GLY A 147 3.72 -10.57 -20.35
C GLY A 147 3.50 -9.63 -19.14
N THR A 148 2.38 -8.91 -19.10
CA THR A 148 2.04 -8.02 -17.98
C THR A 148 1.49 -8.85 -16.82
N LYS A 149 2.25 -8.91 -15.73
CA LYS A 149 1.83 -9.51 -14.46
C LYS A 149 0.77 -8.63 -13.80
N ALA A 150 -0.24 -9.26 -13.20
CA ALA A 150 -1.21 -8.58 -12.35
C ALA A 150 -1.22 -9.25 -10.97
N LEU A 151 -1.50 -8.46 -9.94
CA LEU A 151 -1.61 -8.93 -8.57
C LEU A 151 -3.08 -9.06 -8.20
N THR A 152 -3.48 -10.27 -7.84
CA THR A 152 -4.78 -10.53 -7.25
C THR A 152 -4.69 -10.37 -5.74
N CYS A 153 -5.48 -9.49 -5.14
CA CYS A 153 -5.57 -9.27 -3.70
C CYS A 153 -6.95 -9.70 -3.19
N LYS A 154 -6.98 -10.61 -2.20
CA LYS A 154 -8.18 -10.92 -1.41
C LYS A 154 -8.13 -10.15 -0.10
N TRP A 155 -9.06 -9.21 0.12
CA TRP A 155 -9.01 -8.27 1.25
C TRP A 155 -10.05 -8.55 2.35
N GLY A 156 -10.89 -9.57 2.21
CA GLY A 156 -11.72 -10.05 3.29
C GLY A 156 -12.10 -11.53 3.14
N GLU A 157 -13.09 -11.99 3.92
CA GLU A 157 -13.38 -13.42 4.10
C GLU A 157 -14.47 -13.95 3.17
N LEU A 158 -15.23 -13.05 2.54
CA LEU A 158 -16.35 -13.42 1.69
C LEU A 158 -15.92 -13.55 0.23
N GLU A 159 -16.55 -14.48 -0.49
CA GLU A 159 -16.43 -14.56 -1.95
C GLU A 159 -16.84 -13.22 -2.58
N GLY A 160 -16.02 -12.71 -3.50
CA GLY A 160 -16.20 -11.40 -4.13
C GLY A 160 -15.41 -10.24 -3.52
N GLN A 161 -14.74 -10.43 -2.37
CA GLN A 161 -13.79 -9.45 -1.80
C GLN A 161 -12.37 -9.64 -2.38
N GLN A 162 -12.30 -9.71 -3.71
CA GLN A 162 -11.08 -9.90 -4.47
C GLN A 162 -10.96 -8.83 -5.54
N GLU A 163 -9.76 -8.28 -5.71
CA GLU A 163 -9.43 -7.32 -6.76
C GLU A 163 -8.19 -7.75 -7.53
N THR A 164 -8.08 -7.31 -8.77
CA THR A 164 -6.90 -7.54 -9.62
C THR A 164 -6.29 -6.19 -9.98
N TRP A 165 -5.04 -6.00 -9.58
CA TRP A 165 -4.31 -4.76 -9.79
C TRP A 165 -3.23 -4.95 -10.84
N GLN A 166 -3.16 -4.00 -11.78
CA GLN A 166 -2.20 -4.05 -12.87
C GLN A 166 -0.80 -3.64 -12.40
N ALA A 167 0.23 -4.25 -12.99
CA ALA A 167 1.62 -3.83 -12.75
C ALA A 167 1.83 -2.36 -13.10
N PHE A 168 2.64 -1.69 -12.29
CA PHE A 168 3.03 -0.30 -12.50
C PHE A 168 4.22 -0.22 -13.48
N THR A 169 3.96 0.19 -14.72
CA THR A 169 4.92 0.15 -15.84
C THR A 169 5.56 1.49 -16.21
N GLN A 170 5.30 2.55 -15.46
CA GLN A 170 5.64 3.94 -15.82
C GLN A 170 7.15 4.22 -15.98
#